data_AF-W4GCB3-F1
#
_entry.id   AF-W4GCB3-F1
#
_cell.length_a   1.000
_cell.length_b   1.000
_cell.length_c   1.000
_cell.angle_alpha   90.00
_cell.angle_beta   90.00
_cell.angle_gamma   90.00
#
_symmetry.space_group_name_H-M   'P 1'
#
loop_
_entity.id
_entity.type
_entity.pdbx_description
1 polymer ?
#
loop_
_entity_poly.entity_id
_entity_poly.type
_entity_poly.pdbx_seq_one_letter_code
_entity_poly.pdbx_strand_id
1 'polypeptide(L)'
;MEGYLMRHSATMPSQVCFCRLDHGYLRFYTSADMACLVSELRLSGCKVDVKPHKRVDNIPFSFTVESQRVLVKDRTYALSPKTVVEVSGLGPSVRSEWARAISTWQRHYFKDEEPKTALDHERERERLEEALLVFRKVATDTPRAAVPPPTPSSILGIRLPSLRKSIIGVLEVLTSRARVSESTTFNTAQPHPVATA
;
A
#
# COMPACT_ATOMS: atom_id res chain seq x y z
N MET A 1 -3.96 -12.09 4.61
CA MET A 1 -3.50 -11.81 3.23
C MET A 1 -2.18 -12.52 2.99
N GLU A 2 -2.04 -13.18 1.84
CA GLU A 2 -0.83 -13.90 1.45
C GLU A 2 -0.58 -13.87 -0.05
N GLY A 3 0.66 -14.12 -0.46
CA GLY A 3 1.05 -14.13 -1.87
C GLY A 3 2.54 -13.88 -2.06
N TYR A 4 3.04 -14.07 -3.28
CA TYR A 4 4.45 -13.85 -3.56
C TYR A 4 4.75 -12.39 -3.91
N LEU A 5 5.88 -11.90 -3.41
CA LEU A 5 6.42 -10.58 -3.76
C LEU A 5 7.92 -10.68 -4.02
N MET A 6 8.45 -9.73 -4.78
CA MET A 6 9.89 -9.53 -4.90
C MET A 6 10.36 -8.72 -3.69
N ARG A 7 11.19 -9.32 -2.84
CA ARG A 7 11.85 -8.60 -1.75
C ARG A 7 13.17 -8.05 -2.25
N HIS A 8 13.46 -6.83 -1.85
CA HIS A 8 14.73 -6.19 -2.14
C HIS A 8 15.50 -5.86 -0.87
N SER A 9 16.81 -6.05 -0.93
CA SER A 9 17.74 -5.65 0.12
C SER A 9 18.83 -4.79 -0.49
N ALA A 10 19.46 -3.94 0.33
CA ALA A 10 20.66 -3.21 -0.08
C ALA A 10 21.88 -4.14 -0.16
N THR A 11 21.89 -5.22 0.63
CA THR A 11 23.03 -6.13 0.77
C THR A 11 22.88 -7.44 0.01
N MET A 12 21.64 -7.83 -0.30
CA MET A 12 21.33 -9.09 -0.95
C MET A 12 20.59 -8.83 -2.27
N PRO A 13 20.80 -9.70 -3.28
CA PRO A 13 20.07 -9.59 -4.52
C PRO A 13 18.56 -9.70 -4.30
N SER A 14 17.80 -9.01 -5.12
CA SER A 14 16.33 -9.10 -5.14
C SER A 14 15.90 -10.56 -5.30
N GLN A 15 15.00 -11.06 -4.45
CA GLN A 15 14.56 -12.44 -4.47
C GLN A 15 13.04 -12.54 -4.34
N VAL A 16 12.45 -13.57 -4.91
CA VAL A 16 11.02 -13.86 -4.77
C VAL A 16 10.80 -14.52 -3.40
N CYS A 17 9.84 -14.01 -2.64
CA CYS A 17 9.50 -14.50 -1.30
C CYS A 17 7.99 -14.68 -1.18
N PHE A 18 7.57 -15.74 -0.51
CA PHE A 18 6.20 -15.88 -0.07
C PHE A 18 5.96 -14.94 1.11
N CYS A 19 5.00 -14.03 0.97
CA CYS A 19 4.68 -13.00 1.95
C CYS A 19 3.37 -13.34 2.62
N ARG A 20 3.34 -13.22 3.96
CA ARG A 20 2.12 -13.42 4.75
C ARG A 20 1.97 -12.29 5.75
N LEU A 21 0.82 -11.62 5.67
CA LEU A 21 0.40 -10.60 6.62
C LEU A 21 -0.58 -11.23 7.62
N ASP A 22 -0.13 -11.41 8.86
CA ASP A 22 -0.91 -12.10 9.89
C ASP A 22 -0.44 -11.72 11.31
N HIS A 23 -1.37 -11.71 12.27
CA HIS A 23 -1.14 -11.45 13.70
C HIS A 23 -0.30 -10.19 13.99
N GLY A 24 -0.39 -9.15 13.16
CA GLY A 24 0.37 -7.92 13.30
C GLY A 24 1.85 -8.03 12.91
N TYR A 25 2.18 -9.00 12.05
CA TYR A 25 3.48 -9.15 11.43
C TYR A 25 3.33 -9.32 9.92
N LEU A 26 4.30 -8.77 9.19
CA LEU A 26 4.53 -9.07 7.79
C LEU A 26 5.74 -10.00 7.71
N ARG A 27 5.51 -11.26 7.38
CA ARG A 27 6.53 -12.31 7.33
C ARG A 27 6.87 -12.68 5.90
N PHE A 28 8.13 -13.00 5.68
CA PHE A 28 8.69 -13.38 4.39
C PHE A 28 9.29 -14.78 4.50
N TYR A 29 8.85 -15.69 3.64
CA TYR A 29 9.30 -17.07 3.57
C TYR A 29 9.91 -17.35 2.20
N THR A 30 10.71 -18.41 2.11
CA THR A 30 11.27 -18.87 0.82
C THR A 30 10.22 -19.51 -0.08
N SER A 31 9.19 -20.15 0.48
CA SER A 31 8.12 -20.88 -0.22
C SER A 31 6.79 -20.73 0.51
N ALA A 32 5.69 -21.07 -0.17
CA ALA A 32 4.34 -21.15 0.37
C ALA A 32 4.20 -22.20 1.50
N ASP A 33 5.09 -23.18 1.57
CA ASP A 33 5.14 -24.17 2.66
C ASP A 33 5.55 -23.55 4.00
N MET A 34 5.97 -22.27 4.00
CA MET A 34 6.39 -21.51 5.19
C MET A 34 7.51 -22.19 6.00
N ALA A 35 8.27 -23.11 5.39
CA ALA A 35 9.29 -23.91 6.06
C ALA A 35 10.52 -23.10 6.50
N CYS A 36 10.89 -22.05 5.75
CA CYS A 36 12.04 -21.20 6.05
C CYS A 36 11.63 -19.73 6.07
N LEU A 37 11.74 -19.12 7.26
CA LEU A 37 11.51 -17.69 7.46
C LEU A 37 12.77 -16.91 7.04
N VAL A 38 12.62 -16.06 6.03
CA VAL A 38 13.68 -15.16 5.55
C VAL A 38 13.79 -13.95 6.46
N SER A 39 12.65 -13.36 6.83
CA SER A 39 12.61 -12.20 7.73
C SER A 39 11.18 -11.88 8.17
N GLU A 40 11.07 -11.03 9.16
CA GLU A 40 9.80 -10.50 9.65
C GLU A 40 9.86 -9.00 9.88
N LEU A 41 8.72 -8.35 9.71
CA LEU A 41 8.50 -6.95 10.04
C LEU A 41 7.32 -6.86 10.99
N ARG A 42 7.58 -6.44 12.23
CA ARG A 42 6.53 -6.21 13.22
C ARG A 42 5.72 -4.97 12.86
N LEU A 43 4.40 -5.10 12.87
CA LEU A 43 3.45 -3.99 12.67
C LEU A 43 2.72 -3.64 13.98
N SER A 44 2.54 -4.61 14.86
CA SER A 44 1.88 -4.42 16.17
C SER A 44 2.67 -3.47 17.08
N GLY A 45 1.96 -2.49 17.66
CA GLY A 45 2.59 -1.46 18.52
C GLY A 45 3.57 -0.54 17.77
N CYS A 46 3.49 -0.51 16.43
CA CYS A 46 4.33 0.31 15.58
C CYS A 46 3.50 1.31 14.79
N LYS A 47 4.08 2.48 14.52
CA LYS A 47 3.64 3.36 13.44
C LYS A 47 4.07 2.72 12.13
N VAL A 48 3.10 2.45 11.25
CA VAL A 48 3.31 1.80 9.95
C VAL A 48 3.03 2.81 8.85
N ASP A 49 3.98 3.01 7.94
CA ASP A 49 3.83 3.85 6.76
C ASP A 49 4.16 3.03 5.51
N VAL A 50 3.30 3.09 4.49
CA VAL A 50 3.53 2.43 3.20
C VAL A 50 3.67 3.50 2.12
N LYS A 51 4.77 3.48 1.38
CA LYS A 51 5.09 4.52 0.39
C LYS A 51 5.45 3.90 -0.96
N PRO A 52 4.88 4.39 -2.07
CA PRO A 52 5.40 4.07 -3.40
C PRO A 52 6.87 4.43 -3.48
N HIS A 53 7.68 3.56 -4.07
CA HIS A 53 9.12 3.77 -4.19
C HIS A 53 9.54 3.55 -5.63
N LYS A 54 10.35 4.46 -6.17
CA LYS A 54 10.96 4.29 -7.49
C LYS A 54 12.41 3.87 -7.29
N ARG A 55 12.70 2.61 -7.62
CA ARG A 55 14.04 2.03 -7.50
C ARG A 55 15.02 2.60 -8.51
N VAL A 56 16.29 2.57 -8.13
CA VAL A 56 17.42 2.83 -9.04
C VAL A 56 17.46 1.79 -10.16
N ASP A 57 17.13 0.53 -9.84
CA ASP A 57 17.09 -0.59 -10.79
C ASP A 57 15.88 -0.55 -11.74
N ASN A 58 15.03 0.47 -11.64
CA ASN A 58 13.80 0.64 -12.43
C ASN A 58 12.81 -0.54 -12.38
N ILE A 59 12.88 -1.39 -11.35
CA ILE A 59 11.85 -2.41 -11.12
C ILE A 59 10.50 -1.69 -10.88
N PRO A 60 9.45 -2.07 -11.61
CA PRO A 60 8.16 -1.38 -11.52
C PRO A 60 7.40 -1.76 -10.25
N PHE A 61 6.42 -0.93 -9.91
CA PHE A 61 5.46 -1.18 -8.81
C PHE A 61 6.09 -1.43 -7.43
N SER A 62 7.32 -0.97 -7.22
CA SER A 62 7.98 -1.04 -5.92
C SER A 62 7.33 -0.12 -4.88
N PHE A 63 7.39 -0.56 -3.63
CA PHE A 63 6.94 0.19 -2.48
C PHE A 63 7.78 -0.17 -1.25
N THR A 64 7.84 0.76 -0.31
CA THR A 64 8.53 0.60 0.97
C THR A 64 7.49 0.49 2.07
N VAL A 65 7.76 -0.43 2.99
CA VAL A 65 6.98 -0.63 4.21
C VAL A 65 7.88 -0.25 5.37
N GLU A 66 7.44 0.76 6.09
CA GLU A 66 8.18 1.37 7.17
C GLU A 66 7.48 1.07 8.48
N SER A 67 8.19 0.48 9.44
CA SER A 67 7.67 0.21 10.77
C SER A 67 8.55 0.83 11.85
N GLN A 68 7.94 1.58 12.74
CA GLN A 68 8.62 2.27 13.83
C GLN A 68 7.90 2.02 15.16
N ARG A 69 8.57 1.35 16.10
CA ARG A 69 7.97 0.98 17.39
C ARG A 69 7.76 2.22 18.24
N VAL A 70 6.59 2.31 18.86
CA VAL A 70 6.31 3.34 19.87
C VAL A 70 6.82 2.81 21.22
N LEU A 71 7.75 3.54 21.81
CA LEU A 71 8.33 3.28 23.11
C LEU A 71 7.75 4.28 24.11
N VAL A 72 7.39 3.80 25.29
CA VAL A 72 7.00 4.70 26.40
C VAL A 72 8.17 4.71 27.37
N LYS A 73 8.77 5.89 27.55
CA LYS A 73 9.82 6.11 28.53
C LYS A 73 9.45 7.34 29.35
N ASP A 74 9.38 7.19 30.67
CA ASP A 74 9.11 8.27 31.61
C ASP A 74 7.86 9.11 31.24
N ARG A 75 6.73 8.42 30.99
CA ARG A 75 5.44 9.02 30.55
C ARG A 75 5.50 9.78 29.21
N THR A 76 6.61 9.67 28.48
CA THR A 76 6.81 10.30 27.17
C THR A 76 6.85 9.24 26.08
N TYR A 77 6.24 9.53 24.94
CA TYR A 77 6.29 8.68 23.76
C TYR A 77 7.57 8.97 22.96
N ALA A 78 8.40 7.95 22.79
CA ALA A 78 9.56 7.97 21.91
C ALA A 78 9.34 6.99 20.75
N LEU A 79 10.00 7.21 19.62
CA LEU A 79 9.97 6.30 18.48
C LEU A 79 11.31 5.58 18.36
N SER A 80 11.27 4.26 18.18
CA SER A 80 12.47 3.46 17.91
C SER A 80 13.10 3.83 16.58
N PRO A 81 14.32 3.34 16.27
CA PRO A 81 14.80 3.30 14.89
C PRO A 81 13.77 2.61 14.00
N LYS A 82 13.67 3.11 12.78
CA LYS A 82 12.70 2.66 11.78
C LYS A 82 13.24 1.45 11.04
N THR A 83 12.43 0.42 10.94
CA THR A 83 12.71 -0.75 10.11
C THR A 83 12.04 -0.54 8.76
N VAL A 84 12.80 -0.65 7.68
CA VAL A 84 12.28 -0.47 6.31
C VAL A 84 12.47 -1.76 5.55
N VAL A 85 11.39 -2.23 4.94
CA VAL A 85 11.42 -3.35 3.99
C VAL A 85 10.96 -2.83 2.64
N GLU A 86 11.69 -3.21 1.61
CA GLU A 86 11.37 -2.82 0.25
C GLU A 86 10.91 -4.04 -0.56
N VAL A 87 9.79 -3.87 -1.25
CA VAL A 87 9.11 -4.94 -1.97
C VAL A 87 8.53 -4.44 -3.29
N SER A 88 8.38 -5.34 -4.25
CA SER A 88 7.69 -5.09 -5.53
C SER A 88 6.70 -6.19 -5.84
N GLY A 89 5.60 -5.81 -6.49
CA GLY A 89 4.62 -6.74 -7.05
C GLY A 89 4.70 -6.78 -8.58
N LEU A 90 4.03 -7.77 -9.19
CA LEU A 90 3.94 -7.89 -10.66
C LEU A 90 3.05 -6.84 -11.33
N GLY A 91 2.24 -6.11 -10.57
CA GLY A 91 1.29 -5.16 -11.11
C GLY A 91 0.90 -4.03 -10.15
N PRO A 92 0.28 -2.96 -10.69
CA PRO A 92 -0.16 -1.82 -9.90
C PRO A 92 -1.32 -2.18 -8.96
N SER A 93 -2.16 -3.15 -9.34
CA SER A 93 -3.23 -3.70 -8.51
C SER A 93 -2.65 -4.39 -7.28
N VAL A 94 -1.71 -5.32 -7.48
CA VAL A 94 -1.03 -6.07 -6.41
C VAL A 94 -0.39 -5.11 -5.41
N ARG A 95 0.35 -4.11 -5.89
CA ARG A 95 0.93 -3.07 -5.02
C ARG A 95 -0.14 -2.36 -4.18
N SER A 96 -1.26 -1.99 -4.80
CA SER A 96 -2.33 -1.24 -4.12
C SER A 96 -3.08 -2.09 -3.10
N GLU A 97 -3.30 -3.38 -3.40
CA GLU A 97 -3.88 -4.35 -2.47
C GLU A 97 -2.98 -4.57 -1.26
N TRP A 98 -1.70 -4.84 -1.49
CA TRP A 98 -0.73 -5.00 -0.39
C TRP A 98 -0.59 -3.72 0.43
N ALA A 99 -0.50 -2.55 -0.22
CA ALA A 99 -0.42 -1.28 0.48
C ALA A 99 -1.65 -1.01 1.35
N ARG A 100 -2.85 -1.31 0.82
CA ARG A 100 -4.10 -1.22 1.58
C ARG A 100 -4.10 -2.18 2.76
N ALA A 101 -3.84 -3.47 2.53
CA ALA A 101 -3.87 -4.49 3.56
C ALA A 101 -2.88 -4.22 4.69
N ILE A 102 -1.66 -3.79 4.36
CA ILE A 102 -0.66 -3.41 5.36
C ILE A 102 -1.10 -2.16 6.11
N SER A 103 -1.69 -1.16 5.45
CA SER A 103 -2.15 0.06 6.13
C SER A 103 -3.37 -0.18 7.03
N THR A 104 -4.22 -1.16 6.69
CA THR A 104 -5.45 -1.50 7.41
C THR A 104 -5.34 -2.77 8.25
N TRP A 105 -4.12 -3.28 8.48
CA TRP A 105 -3.89 -4.59 9.11
C TRP A 105 -4.61 -4.74 10.47
N GLN A 106 -4.65 -3.68 11.28
CA GLN A 106 -5.33 -3.66 12.59
C GLN A 106 -6.84 -3.84 12.48
N ARG A 107 -7.43 -3.32 11.41
CA ARG A 107 -8.87 -3.35 11.19
C ARG A 107 -9.31 -4.63 10.48
N HIS A 108 -8.36 -5.50 10.10
CA HIS A 108 -8.61 -6.67 9.26
C HIS A 108 -9.44 -6.32 8.00
N TYR A 109 -9.30 -5.09 7.47
CA TYR A 109 -9.95 -4.67 6.23
C TYR A 109 -9.10 -5.07 5.02
N PHE A 110 -8.77 -6.35 4.93
CA PHE A 110 -8.34 -7.00 3.71
C PHE A 110 -9.35 -8.11 3.44
N LYS A 111 -9.69 -8.35 2.16
CA LYS A 111 -10.66 -9.39 1.81
C LYS A 111 -10.19 -10.72 2.38
N ASP A 112 -11.12 -11.51 2.91
CA ASP A 112 -10.96 -12.95 2.99
C ASP A 112 -10.91 -13.44 1.54
N GLU A 113 -9.70 -13.49 0.99
CA GLU A 113 -9.49 -14.13 -0.30
C GLU A 113 -9.61 -15.64 -0.09
N GLU A 114 -10.30 -16.29 -1.03
CA GLU A 114 -10.32 -17.74 -1.09
C GLU A 114 -8.88 -18.27 -1.04
N PRO A 115 -8.61 -19.29 -0.22
CA PRO A 115 -7.27 -19.84 -0.09
C PRO A 115 -6.81 -20.29 -1.48
N LYS A 116 -5.71 -19.69 -1.95
CA LYS A 116 -5.09 -20.05 -3.22
C LYS A 116 -4.59 -21.49 -3.12
N THR A 117 -4.72 -22.24 -4.21
CA THR A 117 -4.19 -23.60 -4.23
C THR A 117 -2.67 -23.58 -4.32
N ALA A 118 -2.01 -24.67 -3.94
CA ALA A 118 -0.55 -24.80 -4.08
C ALA A 118 -0.08 -24.57 -5.54
N LEU A 119 -0.88 -25.00 -6.52
CA LEU A 119 -0.61 -24.80 -7.94
C LEU A 119 -0.68 -23.32 -8.35
N ASP A 120 -1.60 -22.55 -7.77
CA ASP A 120 -1.71 -21.10 -8.03
C ASP A 120 -0.50 -20.36 -7.49
N HIS A 121 -0.05 -20.76 -6.30
CA HIS A 121 1.15 -20.24 -5.65
C HIS A 121 2.42 -20.52 -6.45
N GLU A 122 2.57 -21.74 -6.97
CA GLU A 122 3.71 -22.12 -7.80
C GLU A 122 3.74 -21.31 -9.12
N ARG A 123 2.58 -21.20 -9.79
CA ARG A 123 2.45 -20.38 -11.01
C ARG A 123 2.74 -18.89 -10.76
N GLU A 124 2.30 -18.35 -9.61
CA GLU A 124 2.59 -16.96 -9.23
C GLU A 124 4.09 -16.76 -8.99
N ARG A 125 4.73 -17.72 -8.32
CA ARG A 125 6.17 -17.72 -8.07
C ARG A 125 6.97 -17.74 -9.37
N GLU A 126 6.67 -18.67 -10.29
CA GLU A 126 7.36 -18.77 -11.59
C GLU A 126 7.29 -17.46 -12.38
N ARG A 127 6.10 -16.84 -12.46
CA ARG A 127 5.92 -15.56 -13.15
C ARG A 127 6.74 -14.43 -12.52
N LEU A 128 6.85 -14.41 -11.19
CA LEU A 128 7.68 -13.45 -10.47
C LEU A 128 9.17 -13.70 -10.73
N GLU A 129 9.61 -14.95 -10.75
CA GLU A 129 11.00 -15.32 -11.02
C GLU A 129 11.40 -14.95 -12.46
N GLU A 130 10.56 -15.24 -13.45
CA GLU A 130 10.75 -14.83 -14.85
C GLU A 130 10.85 -13.29 -14.98
N ALA A 131 9.90 -12.57 -14.37
CA ALA A 131 9.90 -11.11 -14.41
C ALA A 131 11.17 -10.53 -13.75
N LEU A 132 11.62 -11.11 -12.65
CA LEU A 132 12.84 -10.71 -11.96
C LEU A 132 14.09 -10.90 -12.84
N LEU A 133 14.16 -12.00 -13.60
CA LEU A 133 15.24 -12.24 -14.56
C LEU A 133 15.24 -11.20 -15.68
N VAL A 134 14.06 -10.87 -16.22
CA VAL A 134 13.90 -9.82 -17.24
C VAL A 134 14.38 -8.47 -16.69
N PHE A 135 13.94 -8.09 -15.48
CA PHE A 135 14.34 -6.82 -14.88
C PHE A 135 15.85 -6.74 -14.62
N ARG A 136 16.48 -7.84 -14.18
CA ARG A 136 17.94 -7.91 -14.02
C ARG A 136 18.68 -7.76 -15.35
N LYS A 137 18.18 -8.39 -16.40
CA LYS A 137 18.75 -8.26 -17.75
C LYS A 137 18.66 -6.82 -18.25
N VAL A 138 17.49 -6.20 -18.15
CA VAL A 138 17.28 -4.79 -18.54
C VAL A 138 18.18 -3.84 -17.74
N ALA A 139 18.35 -4.08 -16.44
CA ALA A 139 19.25 -3.27 -15.60
C ALA A 139 20.73 -3.42 -16.01
N THR A 140 21.12 -4.57 -16.57
CA THR A 140 22.49 -4.82 -17.06
C THR A 140 22.69 -4.21 -18.44
N ASP A 141 21.71 -4.34 -19.33
CA ASP A 141 21.76 -3.87 -20.72
C ASP A 141 21.56 -2.35 -20.85
N THR A 142 21.03 -1.70 -19.83
CA THR A 142 20.91 -0.23 -19.77
C THR A 142 22.12 0.33 -19.02
N PRO A 143 23.25 0.65 -19.70
CA PRO A 143 24.33 1.37 -19.04
C PRO A 143 23.74 2.68 -18.53
N ARG A 144 23.89 2.89 -17.22
CA ARG A 144 23.62 4.14 -16.49
C ARG A 144 23.88 5.31 -17.42
N ALA A 145 22.83 5.93 -17.95
CA ALA A 145 22.97 7.12 -18.79
C ALA A 145 23.79 8.12 -17.97
N ALA A 146 25.04 8.32 -18.40
CA ALA A 146 25.94 9.26 -17.78
C ALA A 146 25.20 10.60 -17.75
N VAL A 147 25.13 11.20 -16.56
CA VAL A 147 24.61 12.54 -16.37
C VAL A 147 25.30 13.43 -17.39
N PRO A 148 24.58 14.04 -18.36
CA PRO A 148 25.22 14.96 -19.27
C PRO A 148 25.83 16.11 -18.44
N PRO A 149 27.06 16.55 -18.74
CA PRO A 149 27.71 17.62 -17.99
C PRO A 149 26.81 18.86 -17.97
N PRO A 150 26.84 19.65 -16.88
CA PRO A 150 26.03 20.86 -16.78
C PRO A 150 26.42 21.81 -17.90
N THR A 151 25.52 22.00 -18.87
CA THR A 151 25.68 23.03 -19.89
C THR A 151 25.54 24.39 -19.22
N PRO A 152 26.49 25.33 -19.43
CA PRO A 152 26.40 26.66 -18.85
C PRO A 152 25.16 27.35 -19.43
N SER A 153 24.24 27.74 -18.54
CA SER A 153 23.01 28.43 -18.88
C SER A 153 23.33 29.77 -19.52
N SER A 154 22.92 29.94 -20.79
CA SER A 154 22.98 31.23 -21.47
C SER A 154 22.01 32.19 -20.79
N ILE A 155 22.57 33.31 -20.33
CA ILE A 155 21.87 34.45 -19.73
C ILE A 155 21.15 35.19 -20.85
N LEU A 156 19.84 34.97 -21.01
CA LEU A 156 18.94 35.99 -21.54
C LEU A 156 17.63 35.95 -20.77
N GLY A 157 17.45 36.97 -19.94
CA GLY A 157 16.28 37.15 -19.09
C GLY A 157 15.06 37.50 -19.93
N ILE A 158 14.05 36.64 -19.88
CA ILE A 158 12.66 37.01 -20.14
C ILE A 158 11.85 36.46 -18.96
N ARG A 159 11.42 37.35 -18.08
CA ARG A 159 10.52 37.03 -16.97
C ARG A 159 9.13 36.77 -17.53
N LEU A 160 8.70 35.51 -17.59
CA LEU A 160 7.28 35.19 -17.72
C LEU A 160 6.63 35.16 -16.33
N PRO A 161 5.52 35.88 -16.09
CA PRO A 161 4.82 35.84 -14.82
C PRO A 161 4.12 34.48 -14.62
N SER A 162 4.34 33.88 -13.45
CA SER A 162 3.66 32.68 -12.97
C SER A 162 2.21 32.99 -12.62
N LEU A 163 1.26 32.43 -13.38
CA LEU A 163 -0.16 32.46 -13.06
C LEU A 163 -0.45 31.51 -11.90
N ARG A 164 -0.52 32.06 -10.68
CA ARG A 164 -1.17 31.40 -9.53
C ARG A 164 -2.68 31.36 -9.78
N LYS A 165 -3.25 30.19 -10.05
CA LYS A 165 -4.70 30.00 -9.93
C LYS A 165 -5.03 29.55 -8.50
N SER A 166 -5.34 30.55 -7.68
CA SER A 166 -6.08 30.42 -6.43
C SER A 166 -7.57 30.57 -6.76
N ILE A 167 -8.40 29.59 -6.39
CA ILE A 167 -9.85 29.77 -6.32
C ILE A 167 -10.31 29.22 -4.97
N ILE A 168 -10.46 30.14 -4.03
CA ILE A 168 -11.40 30.05 -2.93
C ILE A 168 -12.78 30.34 -3.55
N GLY A 169 -13.75 29.48 -3.30
CA GLY A 169 -15.13 29.66 -3.72
C GLY A 169 -16.07 29.07 -2.67
N VAL A 170 -16.27 29.83 -1.59
CA VAL A 170 -17.40 29.68 -0.67
C VAL A 170 -18.58 30.40 -1.31
N LEU A 171 -19.70 29.72 -1.56
CA LEU A 171 -21.02 30.32 -1.43
C LEU A 171 -22.12 29.27 -1.24
N GLU A 172 -22.96 29.61 -0.27
CA GLU A 172 -24.18 29.02 0.28
C GLU A 172 -25.20 28.57 -0.79
N VAL A 173 -25.89 27.43 -0.61
CA VAL A 173 -27.18 27.30 0.10
C VAL A 173 -28.14 28.44 -0.25
N LEU A 174 -29.16 28.15 -1.07
CA LEU A 174 -30.57 28.33 -0.74
C LEU A 174 -31.48 27.94 -1.94
N THR A 175 -32.47 27.12 -1.60
CA THR A 175 -33.83 27.09 -2.16
C THR A 175 -34.04 26.78 -3.65
N SER A 176 -34.62 25.61 -3.92
CA SER A 176 -35.93 25.55 -4.60
C SER A 176 -36.59 24.18 -4.47
N ARG A 177 -37.57 24.14 -3.57
CA ARG A 177 -38.89 23.47 -3.69
C ARG A 177 -39.17 22.79 -5.04
N ALA A 178 -39.48 21.50 -5.01
CA ALA A 178 -40.50 20.94 -5.90
C ALA A 178 -41.11 19.64 -5.32
N ARG A 179 -42.31 19.83 -4.77
CA ARG A 179 -43.52 18.99 -4.86
C ARG A 179 -43.51 17.58 -4.27
N VAL A 180 -44.12 17.54 -3.09
CA VAL A 180 -44.91 16.46 -2.51
C VAL A 180 -46.05 16.05 -3.46
N SER A 181 -46.20 14.75 -3.69
CA SER A 181 -47.47 14.13 -4.10
C SER A 181 -47.90 13.21 -2.96
N GLU A 182 -48.91 13.67 -2.22
CA GLU A 182 -49.66 12.88 -1.25
C GLU A 182 -50.50 11.84 -1.99
N SER A 183 -50.55 10.62 -1.45
CA SER A 183 -51.75 9.79 -1.42
C SER A 183 -51.57 8.68 -0.37
N THR A 184 -52.32 8.79 0.74
CA THR A 184 -53.28 7.77 1.24
C THR A 184 -52.66 6.42 1.67
N THR A 185 -52.75 5.89 2.90
CA THR A 185 -53.64 6.06 4.06
C THR A 185 -52.96 5.36 5.26
N PHE A 186 -52.95 5.99 6.43
CA PHE A 186 -52.50 5.38 7.68
C PHE A 186 -53.69 4.63 8.31
N ASN A 187 -53.57 3.31 8.46
CA ASN A 187 -54.53 2.52 9.21
C ASN A 187 -54.04 2.41 10.66
N THR A 188 -54.75 3.09 11.55
CA THR A 188 -54.53 3.10 12.99
C THR A 188 -54.98 1.76 13.58
N ALA A 189 -54.04 0.92 14.01
CA ALA A 189 -54.33 -0.26 14.83
C ALA A 189 -53.96 0.04 16.29
N GLN A 190 -54.95 -0.10 17.17
CA GLN A 190 -54.87 0.07 18.63
C GLN A 190 -53.78 -0.77 19.30
N PRO A 191 -53.16 -0.28 20.39
CA PRO A 191 -52.40 -1.12 21.30
C PRO A 191 -53.35 -1.84 22.29
N HIS A 192 -53.24 -3.16 22.37
CA HIS A 192 -53.82 -3.97 23.45
C HIS A 192 -52.75 -4.33 24.50
N PRO A 193 -53.16 -4.60 25.76
CA PRO A 193 -52.37 -4.33 26.95
C PRO A 193 -51.41 -5.46 27.32
N VAL A 194 -50.30 -5.07 27.96
CA VAL A 194 -49.39 -5.93 28.71
C VAL A 194 -50.10 -6.43 29.97
N ALA A 195 -50.19 -7.75 30.14
CA ALA A 195 -50.53 -8.37 31.41
C ALA A 195 -49.25 -8.94 32.04
N THR A 196 -48.93 -8.44 33.22
CA THR A 196 -48.00 -9.04 34.19
C THR A 196 -48.74 -10.02 35.08
N ALA A 197 -48.28 -11.27 35.13
CA ALA A 197 -48.14 -12.14 36.31
C ALA A 197 -47.52 -13.47 35.86
#